data_AF-A0A1G8ET79-F1
#
_entry.id   AF-A0A1G8ET79-F1
#
_cell.length_a   1.000
_cell.length_b   1.000
_cell.length_c   1.000
_cell.angle_alpha   90.00
_cell.angle_beta   90.00
_cell.angle_gamma   90.00
#
_symmetry.space_group_name_H-M   'P 1'
#
loop_
_entity.id
_entity.type
_entity.pdbx_description
1 polymer ?
#
loop_
_entity_poly.entity_id
_entity_poly.type
_entity_poly.pdbx_seq_one_letter_code
_entity_poly.pdbx_strand_id
1 'polypeptide(L)' 'MEKINRIKVVLVERDKTNKWLAEQLGKDYSTVSKWCTNTTQPNLETLIQIAKVLGVEVQELLVKQPVDK' A
#
# COMPACT_ATOMS: atom_id res chain seq x y z
N MET A 1 -2.49 -4.20 16.15
CA MET A 1 -1.43 -4.01 15.14
C MET A 1 -1.39 -2.55 14.77
N GLU A 2 -0.20 -1.99 14.78
CA GLU A 2 0.03 -0.60 14.39
C GLU A 2 -0.15 -0.43 12.88
N LYS A 3 -0.68 0.72 12.43
CA LYS A 3 -0.82 1.01 11.01
C LYS A 3 0.53 1.45 10.48
N ILE A 4 1.22 0.56 9.77
CA ILE A 4 2.55 0.83 9.20
C ILE A 4 2.41 1.44 7.81
N ASN A 5 1.59 0.83 6.95
CA ASN A 5 1.33 1.32 5.61
C ASN A 5 -0.04 2.04 5.54
N ARG A 6 -0.17 2.93 4.56
CA ARG A 6 -1.41 3.65 4.24
C ARG A 6 -1.87 3.42 2.80
N ILE A 7 -1.60 2.24 2.23
CA ILE A 7 -1.93 1.88 0.85
C ILE A 7 -3.41 2.11 0.54
N LYS A 8 -4.31 1.74 1.47
CA LYS A 8 -5.75 1.96 1.31
C LYS A 8 -6.10 3.45 1.12
N VAL A 9 -5.44 4.33 1.86
CA VAL A 9 -5.68 5.77 1.78
C VAL A 9 -5.23 6.30 0.43
N VAL A 10 -4.02 5.92 0.00
CA VAL A 10 -3.47 6.35 -1.29
C VAL A 10 -4.28 5.80 -2.47
N LEU A 11 -4.82 4.58 -2.36
CA LEU A 11 -5.76 4.06 -3.37
C LEU A 11 -7.00 4.95 -3.51
N VAL A 12 -7.58 5.40 -2.38
CA VAL A 12 -8.74 6.31 -2.40
C VAL A 12 -8.35 7.69 -2.97
N GLU A 13 -7.21 8.25 -2.56
CA GLU A 13 -6.69 9.53 -3.07
C GLU A 13 -6.45 9.49 -4.59
N ARG A 14 -6.15 8.31 -5.15
CA ARG A 14 -5.92 8.09 -6.58
C ARG A 14 -7.14 7.53 -7.34
N ASP A 15 -8.29 7.45 -6.69
CA ASP A 15 -9.54 6.88 -7.22
C ASP A 15 -9.35 5.46 -7.81
N LYS A 16 -8.61 4.62 -7.09
CA LYS A 16 -8.31 3.23 -7.45
C LYS A 16 -8.89 2.24 -6.44
N THR A 17 -9.22 1.06 -6.93
CA THR A 17 -9.77 -0.03 -6.10
C THR A 17 -8.70 -1.06 -5.73
N ASN A 18 -8.93 -1.84 -4.67
CA ASN A 18 -8.08 -2.98 -4.34
C ASN A 18 -8.00 -4.00 -5.49
N LYS A 19 -9.12 -4.19 -6.21
CA LYS A 19 -9.18 -5.09 -7.37
C LYS A 19 -8.26 -4.59 -8.50
N TRP A 20 -8.32 -3.29 -8.80
CA TRP A 20 -7.45 -2.68 -9.79
C TRP A 20 -5.97 -2.86 -9.43
N LEU A 21 -5.58 -2.60 -8.18
CA LEU A 21 -4.18 -2.78 -7.76
C LEU A 21 -3.74 -4.25 -7.84
N ALA A 22 -4.62 -5.19 -7.49
CA ALA A 22 -4.36 -6.62 -7.61
C ALA A 22 -4.08 -7.03 -9.07
N GLU A 23 -4.87 -6.51 -10.01
CA GLU A 23 -4.67 -6.71 -11.45
C GLU A 23 -3.35 -6.12 -11.94
N GLN A 24 -2.99 -4.91 -11.50
CA GLN A 24 -1.72 -4.28 -11.91
C GLN A 24 -0.48 -5.01 -11.40
N LEU A 25 -0.57 -5.67 -10.24
CA LEU A 25 0.54 -6.41 -9.63
C LEU A 25 0.56 -7.90 -9.97
N GLY A 26 -0.46 -8.41 -10.67
CA GLY A 26 -0.65 -9.85 -10.88
C GLY A 26 -0.75 -10.62 -9.56
N LYS A 27 -1.46 -10.05 -8.56
CA LYS A 27 -1.64 -10.64 -7.23
C LYS A 27 -3.10 -10.93 -6.96
N ASP A 28 -3.35 -11.83 -6.00
CA ASP A 28 -4.72 -12.09 -5.54
C ASP A 28 -5.31 -10.88 -4.80
N TYR A 29 -6.60 -10.65 -4.99
CA TYR A 29 -7.36 -9.62 -4.28
C TYR A 29 -7.22 -9.75 -2.75
N SER A 30 -7.21 -10.98 -2.23
CA SER A 30 -7.09 -11.25 -0.79
C SER A 30 -5.75 -10.76 -0.22
N THR A 31 -4.67 -10.86 -1.00
CA THR A 31 -3.34 -10.36 -0.63
C THR A 31 -3.32 -8.83 -0.55
N VAL A 32 -3.84 -8.16 -1.57
CA VAL A 32 -3.94 -6.68 -1.57
C VAL A 32 -4.87 -6.18 -0.46
N SER A 33 -5.96 -6.90 -0.19
CA SER A 33 -6.89 -6.57 0.90
C SER A 33 -6.22 -6.67 2.28
N LYS A 34 -5.39 -7.70 2.51
CA LYS A 34 -4.59 -7.83 3.74
C LYS A 34 -3.60 -6.68 3.91
N TRP A 35 -2.97 -6.20 2.83
CA TRP A 35 -2.11 -5.02 2.87
C TRP A 35 -2.89 -3.75 3.22
N CYS A 36 -4.04 -3.54 2.57
CA CYS A 36 -4.92 -2.38 2.81
C CYS A 36 -5.49 -2.34 4.23
N THR A 37 -5.68 -3.51 4.85
CA THR A 37 -6.13 -3.66 6.25
C THR A 37 -4.98 -3.70 7.25
N ASN A 38 -3.71 -3.61 6.79
CA ASN A 38 -2.51 -3.77 7.60
C ASN A 38 -2.43 -5.13 8.34
N THR A 39 -3.19 -6.14 7.91
CA THR A 39 -3.13 -7.51 8.46
C THR A 39 -1.79 -8.17 8.14
N THR A 40 -1.27 -7.91 6.93
CA THR A 40 0.09 -8.25 6.52
C THR A 40 0.71 -7.04 5.84
N GLN A 41 2.04 -6.98 5.81
CA GLN A 41 2.76 -5.92 5.11
C GLN A 41 3.29 -6.46 3.78
N PRO A 42 3.25 -5.66 2.69
CA PRO A 42 4.04 -5.97 1.51
C PRO A 42 5.53 -5.88 1.85
N ASN A 43 6.35 -6.69 1.18
CA ASN A 43 7.80 -6.50 1.27
C ASN A 43 8.22 -5.19 0.56
N LEU A 44 9.47 -4.79 0.75
CA LEU A 44 9.97 -3.52 0.21
C LEU A 44 9.88 -3.45 -1.32
N GLU A 45 10.23 -4.53 -2.03
CA GLU A 45 10.13 -4.59 -3.50
C GLU A 45 8.70 -4.38 -3.99
N THR A 46 7.72 -5.02 -3.33
CA THR A 46 6.30 -4.88 -3.62
C THR A 46 5.82 -3.46 -3.33
N LEU A 47 6.29 -2.85 -2.24
CA LEU A 47 5.96 -1.47 -1.91
C LEU A 47 6.44 -0.49 -2.98
N ILE A 48 7.66 -0.70 -3.51
CA ILE A 48 8.21 0.09 -4.63
C ILE A 48 7.36 -0.12 -5.90
N GLN A 49 6.93 -1.35 -6.19
CA GLN A 49 6.04 -1.62 -7.34
C GLN A 49 4.69 -0.92 -7.19
N ILE A 50 4.07 -0.97 -6.00
CA ILE A 50 2.82 -0.27 -5.70
C ILE A 50 2.99 1.23 -5.94
N ALA A 51 4.10 1.81 -5.47
CA ALA A 51 4.38 3.23 -5.64
C ALA A 51 4.48 3.62 -7.12
N LYS A 52 5.19 2.82 -7.93
CA LYS A 52 5.30 3.00 -9.38
C LYS A 52 3.96 2.91 -10.09
N VAL A 53 3.16 1.89 -9.77
CA VAL A 53 1.82 1.68 -10.35
C VAL A 53 0.87 2.83 -10.00
N LEU A 54 0.96 3.34 -8.78
CA LEU A 54 0.12 4.44 -8.32
C LEU A 54 0.66 5.82 -8.72
N GLY A 55 1.90 5.94 -9.18
CA GLY A 55 2.55 7.21 -9.51
C GLY A 55 2.75 8.11 -8.28
N VAL A 56 3.18 7.51 -7.17
CA VAL A 56 3.52 8.18 -5.89
C VAL A 56 4.96 7.88 -5.52
N GLU A 57 5.52 8.64 -4.60
CA GLU A 57 6.75 8.25 -3.92
C GLU A 57 6.47 7.13 -2.91
N VAL A 58 7.43 6.20 -2.74
CA VAL A 58 7.26 5.04 -1.84
C VAL A 58 6.97 5.44 -0.39
N GLN A 59 7.50 6.58 0.05
CA GLN A 59 7.27 7.16 1.37
C GLN A 59 5.82 7.60 1.61
N GLU A 60 5.07 7.93 0.56
CA GLU A 60 3.66 8.31 0.67
C GLU A 60 2.78 7.10 1.07
N LEU A 61 3.27 5.88 0.82
CA LEU A 61 2.61 4.63 1.21
C LEU A 61 2.83 4.26 2.68
N LEU A 62 3.68 4.98 3.41
CA LEU A 62 3.99 4.73 4.82
C LEU A 62 3.28 5.74 5.72
N VAL A 63 2.91 5.30 6.93
CA VAL A 63 2.47 6.21 7.99
C VAL A 63 3.71 6.92 8.54
N LYS A 64 3.65 8.25 8.65
CA LYS A 64 4.70 9.03 9.29
C LYS A 64 4.79 8.60 10.75
N GLN A 65 5.91 8.00 11.12
CA GLN A 65 6.21 7.67 12.50
C GLN A 65 6.87 8.89 13.15
N PRO A 66 6.43 9.31 14.35
CA PRO A 66 7.21 10.25 15.13
C PRO A 66 8.56 9.60 15.46
N VAL A 67 9.63 10.36 15.31
CA VAL A 67 10.92 9.98 15.91
C VAL A 67 10.83 10.46 17.34
N ASP A 68 10.79 9.53 18.30
CA ASP A 68 11.00 9.86 19.71
C ASP A 68 12.37 10.55 19.81
N LYS A 69 12.37 11.82 20.22
CA LYS A 69 13.58 12.61 20.45
C LYS A 69 14.14 12.35 21.83
#